data_AF-A0A3B8Q2T4-F1
#
_entry.id   AF-A0A3B8Q2T4-F1
#
_cell.length_a   1.000
_cell.length_b   1.000
_cell.length_c   1.000
_cell.angle_alpha   90.00
_cell.angle_beta   90.00
_cell.angle_gamma   90.00
#
_symmetry.space_group_name_H-M   'P 1'
#
loop_
_entity.id
_entity.type
_entity.pdbx_description
1 polymer ?
#
loop_
_entity_poly.entity_id
_entity_poly.type
_entity_poly.pdbx_seq_one_letter_code
_entity_poly.pdbx_strand_id
1 'polypeptide(L)'
;MNARKVAFILVLIVGLVASGFLQRGLNRDRERLGITRTAVISNAPPVLAFTTVALGAFRGLIANALWIRANDLQEEGKYFEAVQLADWITKLQPHLDTPWIFQAWNMAYNISVKFPEHADRWLWVQRGIELLRDQGLQYNPSKALMYRELAWFFQHKMGANLDDAHNTYKTQWFLKMNPLVPNGRADYDVLLNPQTPEDRERVRRLAELKLDPKEMQKVDAIYGPLDWRLPEAHAIYWAIRGIENSPQQDILPLRRTIFQPMLATLHHGRIITNRVSGLPDLRPNLDIIPAASKAYEDSITAESEENKGHIARAHRNFLKDAVYFLYANNRQAEAQKWFNYLVQKFGTGPQSGIDPTDTMETFALGKIEEDVNETSRDRVTQAIQGLVANAYDQLAQGDNDQYTGLDRMASRVYQLYESKIKLPAQQQR
;
A
#
# COMPACT_ATOMS: atom_id res chain seq x y z
N MET A 1 -56.36 8.85 37.58
CA MET A 1 -55.85 8.79 36.19
C MET A 1 -57.04 8.57 35.25
N ASN A 2 -57.20 9.37 34.18
CA ASN A 2 -58.37 9.27 33.27
C ASN A 2 -58.46 7.85 32.67
N ALA A 3 -59.65 7.23 32.65
CA ALA A 3 -59.86 5.85 32.17
C ALA A 3 -59.28 5.61 30.77
N ARG A 4 -59.29 6.64 29.90
CA ARG A 4 -58.65 6.58 28.57
C ARG A 4 -57.13 6.41 28.65
N LYS A 5 -56.47 7.08 29.60
CA LYS A 5 -55.01 6.95 29.82
C LYS A 5 -54.66 5.55 30.33
N VAL A 6 -55.48 4.98 31.23
CA VAL A 6 -55.32 3.60 31.71
C VAL A 6 -55.45 2.60 30.55
N ALA A 7 -56.47 2.77 29.70
CA ALA A 7 -56.67 1.92 28.53
C ALA A 7 -55.50 2.00 27.53
N PHE A 8 -54.98 3.21 27.24
CA PHE A 8 -53.81 3.36 26.37
C PHE A 8 -52.56 2.70 26.96
N ILE A 9 -52.32 2.82 28.26
CA ILE A 9 -51.18 2.15 28.92
C ILE A 9 -51.33 0.63 28.83
N LEU A 10 -52.53 0.09 29.05
CA LEU A 10 -52.79 -1.34 28.93
C LEU A 10 -52.57 -1.85 27.51
N VAL A 11 -53.08 -1.15 26.49
CA VAL A 11 -52.84 -1.49 25.07
C VAL A 11 -51.35 -1.47 24.74
N LEU A 12 -50.61 -0.49 25.26
CA LEU A 12 -49.17 -0.36 25.04
C LEU A 12 -48.40 -1.52 25.70
N ILE A 13 -48.76 -1.88 26.93
CA ILE A 13 -48.18 -3.04 27.64
C ILE A 13 -48.48 -4.35 26.88
N VAL A 14 -49.74 -4.57 26.48
CA VAL A 14 -50.12 -5.77 25.71
C VAL A 14 -49.40 -5.81 24.37
N GLY A 15 -49.27 -4.67 23.68
CA GLY A 15 -48.52 -4.56 22.44
C GLY A 15 -47.03 -4.89 22.61
N LEU A 16 -46.40 -4.41 23.68
CA LEU A 16 -44.99 -4.72 24.01
C LEU A 16 -44.80 -6.21 24.33
N VAL A 17 -45.71 -6.81 25.12
CA VAL A 17 -45.65 -8.24 25.46
C VAL A 17 -45.85 -9.10 24.20
N ALA A 18 -46.85 -8.79 23.38
CA ALA A 18 -47.12 -9.49 22.12
C ALA A 18 -45.93 -9.36 21.14
N SER A 19 -45.33 -8.16 21.05
CA SER A 19 -44.11 -7.92 20.27
C SER A 19 -42.97 -8.81 20.75
N GLY A 20 -42.78 -8.97 22.07
CA GLY A 20 -41.76 -9.86 22.64
C GLY A 20 -41.93 -11.32 22.21
N PHE A 21 -43.16 -11.85 22.17
CA PHE A 21 -43.41 -13.22 21.69
C PHE A 21 -43.19 -13.37 20.19
N LEU A 22 -43.68 -12.42 19.38
CA LEU A 22 -43.47 -12.42 17.92
C LEU A 22 -41.99 -12.30 17.56
N GLN A 23 -41.24 -11.47 18.28
CA GLN A 23 -39.81 -11.28 18.06
C GLN A 23 -38.99 -12.55 18.37
N ARG A 24 -39.38 -13.35 19.37
CA ARG A 24 -38.74 -14.66 19.62
C ARG A 24 -38.93 -15.61 18.45
N GLY A 25 -40.14 -15.68 17.88
CA GLY A 25 -40.43 -16.49 16.69
C GLY A 25 -39.61 -16.04 15.49
N LEU A 26 -39.63 -14.73 15.20
CA LEU A 26 -38.85 -14.14 14.12
C LEU A 26 -37.33 -14.35 14.29
N ASN A 27 -36.79 -14.24 15.49
CA ASN A 27 -35.36 -14.49 15.74
C ASN A 27 -34.99 -15.95 15.45
N ARG A 28 -35.81 -16.90 15.90
CA ARG A 28 -35.61 -18.33 15.61
C ARG A 28 -35.67 -18.62 14.11
N ASP A 29 -36.61 -18.01 13.40
CA ASP A 29 -36.72 -18.16 11.94
C ASP A 29 -35.53 -17.53 11.21
N ARG A 30 -35.04 -16.37 11.68
CA ARG A 30 -33.85 -15.72 11.13
C ARG A 30 -32.59 -16.56 11.30
N GLU A 31 -32.41 -17.21 12.45
CA GLU A 31 -31.33 -18.19 12.68
C GLU A 31 -31.47 -19.40 11.76
N ARG A 32 -32.65 -20.02 11.71
CA ARG A 32 -32.92 -21.21 10.89
C ARG A 32 -32.70 -20.97 9.40
N LEU A 33 -33.12 -19.81 8.91
CA LEU A 33 -33.05 -19.44 7.50
C LEU A 33 -31.71 -18.79 7.13
N GLY A 34 -30.80 -18.59 8.09
CA GLY A 34 -29.53 -17.89 7.86
C GLY A 34 -29.71 -16.43 7.41
N ILE A 35 -30.87 -15.83 7.65
CA ILE A 35 -31.21 -14.45 7.22
C ILE A 35 -30.41 -13.43 8.05
N THR A 36 -30.05 -13.79 9.27
CA THR A 36 -29.15 -12.98 10.11
C THR A 36 -27.69 -13.27 9.81
N ARG A 37 -26.97 -12.28 9.27
CA ARG A 37 -25.50 -12.21 9.32
C ARG A 37 -24.95 -12.09 10.75
N THR A 38 -25.81 -11.74 11.70
CA THR A 38 -25.52 -11.69 13.12
C THR A 38 -26.07 -12.95 13.76
N ALA A 39 -25.24 -13.99 13.89
CA ALA A 39 -25.33 -14.75 15.13
C ALA A 39 -25.29 -13.71 16.25
N VAL A 40 -26.25 -13.73 17.18
CA VAL A 40 -26.09 -12.99 18.43
C VAL A 40 -24.72 -13.40 18.93
N ILE A 41 -23.74 -12.50 18.83
CA ILE A 41 -22.38 -12.83 19.24
C ILE A 41 -22.55 -13.05 20.74
N SER A 42 -22.54 -14.31 21.16
CA SER A 42 -22.68 -14.69 22.56
C SER A 42 -21.57 -14.06 23.42
N ASN A 43 -20.51 -13.59 22.75
CA ASN A 43 -19.40 -12.79 23.27
C ASN A 43 -19.28 -11.39 22.64
N ALA A 44 -20.39 -10.78 22.20
CA ALA A 44 -20.37 -9.36 21.79
C ALA A 44 -19.78 -8.53 22.94
N PRO A 45 -18.82 -7.63 22.70
CA PRO A 45 -18.40 -6.68 23.71
C PRO A 45 -19.63 -5.99 24.31
N PRO A 46 -19.71 -5.75 25.64
CA PRO A 46 -20.89 -5.16 26.27
C PRO A 46 -21.40 -3.88 25.59
N VAL A 47 -20.48 -3.10 25.03
CA VAL A 47 -20.78 -1.90 24.23
C VAL A 47 -21.59 -2.23 22.97
N LEU A 48 -21.25 -3.31 22.26
CA LEU A 48 -21.96 -3.74 21.06
C LEU A 48 -23.36 -4.27 21.40
N ALA A 49 -23.51 -5.03 22.49
CA ALA A 49 -24.81 -5.47 22.98
C ALA A 49 -25.70 -4.27 23.35
N PHE A 50 -25.13 -3.28 24.05
CA PHE A 50 -25.84 -2.04 24.39
C PHE A 50 -26.24 -1.25 23.13
N THR A 51 -25.32 -1.01 22.19
CA THR A 51 -25.61 -0.20 20.99
C THR A 51 -26.56 -0.87 20.00
N THR A 52 -26.51 -2.20 19.88
CA THR A 52 -27.35 -2.94 18.91
C THR A 52 -28.71 -3.34 19.45
N VAL A 53 -28.82 -3.67 20.75
CA VAL A 53 -30.05 -4.18 21.36
C VAL A 53 -30.82 -3.07 22.09
N ALA A 54 -30.14 -2.19 22.84
CA ALA A 54 -30.83 -1.20 23.69
C ALA A 54 -31.30 0.04 22.91
N LEU A 55 -30.53 0.48 21.90
CA LEU A 55 -30.84 1.71 21.16
C LEU A 55 -31.72 1.46 19.91
N GLY A 56 -31.80 0.23 19.42
CA GLY A 56 -32.66 -0.15 18.28
C GLY A 56 -32.51 0.81 17.09
N ALA A 57 -33.62 1.39 16.63
CA ALA A 57 -33.65 2.35 15.52
C ALA A 57 -33.00 3.71 15.85
N PHE A 58 -32.90 4.09 17.12
CA PHE A 58 -32.30 5.37 17.53
C PHE A 58 -30.79 5.44 17.35
N ARG A 59 -30.11 4.29 17.17
CA ARG A 59 -28.65 4.25 16.95
C ARG A 59 -28.19 5.11 15.77
N GLY A 60 -29.01 5.18 14.70
CA GLY A 60 -28.70 6.01 13.54
C GLY A 60 -28.77 7.50 13.84
N LEU A 61 -29.80 7.93 14.58
CA LEU A 61 -29.96 9.32 15.00
C LEU A 61 -28.83 9.76 15.95
N ILE A 62 -28.45 8.89 16.90
CA ILE A 62 -27.33 9.15 17.81
C ILE A 62 -26.03 9.25 17.02
N ALA A 63 -25.77 8.33 16.08
CA ALA A 63 -24.57 8.41 15.25
C ALA A 63 -24.52 9.72 14.45
N ASN A 64 -25.64 10.16 13.86
CA ASN A 64 -25.71 11.44 13.15
C ASN A 64 -25.42 12.64 14.08
N ALA A 65 -25.96 12.65 15.30
CA ALA A 65 -25.65 13.69 16.28
C ALA A 65 -24.17 13.70 16.68
N LEU A 66 -23.58 12.51 16.84
CA LEU A 66 -22.15 12.38 17.11
C LEU A 66 -21.29 12.83 15.93
N TRP A 67 -21.71 12.57 14.69
CA TRP A 67 -21.05 13.08 13.48
C TRP A 67 -21.00 14.60 13.46
N ILE A 68 -22.13 15.27 13.71
CA ILE A 68 -22.21 16.74 13.79
C ILE A 68 -21.25 17.23 14.87
N ARG A 69 -21.33 16.66 16.07
CA ARG A 69 -20.47 17.08 17.18
C ARG A 69 -18.98 16.85 16.92
N ALA A 70 -18.62 15.72 16.30
CA ALA A 70 -17.23 15.41 15.95
C ALA A 70 -16.68 16.41 14.92
N ASN A 71 -17.50 16.82 13.95
CA ASN A 71 -17.14 17.84 12.99
C ASN A 71 -16.94 19.21 13.66
N ASP A 72 -17.86 19.64 14.53
CA ASP A 72 -17.73 20.89 15.29
C ASP A 72 -16.43 20.90 16.11
N LEU A 73 -16.14 19.82 16.83
CA LEU A 73 -14.90 19.68 17.61
C LEU A 73 -13.66 19.76 16.73
N GLN A 74 -13.68 19.16 15.54
CA GLN A 74 -12.57 19.21 14.60
C GLN A 74 -12.34 20.63 14.04
N GLU A 75 -13.41 21.36 13.73
CA GLU A 75 -13.35 22.77 13.32
C GLU A 75 -12.82 23.67 14.46
N GLU A 76 -13.19 23.36 15.70
CA GLU A 76 -12.66 23.99 16.92
C GLU A 76 -11.19 23.61 17.25
N GLY A 77 -10.57 22.69 16.49
CA GLY A 77 -9.20 22.20 16.75
C GLY A 77 -9.08 21.17 17.88
N LYS A 78 -10.20 20.68 18.41
CA LYS A 78 -10.29 19.67 19.49
C LYS A 78 -10.23 18.25 18.93
N TYR A 79 -9.11 17.92 18.30
CA TYR A 79 -8.95 16.67 17.55
C TYR A 79 -9.02 15.41 18.41
N PHE A 80 -8.51 15.46 19.64
CA PHE A 80 -8.54 14.31 20.55
C PHE A 80 -9.97 13.97 20.97
N GLU A 81 -10.78 14.98 21.28
CA GLU A 81 -12.19 14.84 21.60
C GLU A 81 -13.00 14.40 20.39
N ALA A 82 -12.73 14.97 19.21
CA ALA A 82 -13.38 14.56 17.96
C ALA A 82 -13.18 13.05 17.69
N VAL A 83 -11.96 12.55 17.90
CA VAL A 83 -11.65 11.13 17.66
C VAL A 83 -12.18 10.20 18.75
N GLN A 84 -12.39 10.68 19.99
CA GLN A 84 -13.15 9.90 20.98
C GLN A 84 -14.59 9.63 20.49
N LEU A 85 -15.21 10.57 19.77
CA LEU A 85 -16.53 10.36 19.19
C LEU A 85 -16.49 9.44 17.97
N ALA A 86 -15.39 9.42 17.22
CA ALA A 86 -15.19 8.51 16.09
C ALA A 86 -15.37 7.03 16.48
N ASP A 87 -14.85 6.65 17.65
CA ASP A 87 -15.00 5.29 18.21
C ASP A 87 -16.47 4.93 18.51
N TRP A 88 -17.25 5.87 19.04
CA TRP A 88 -18.68 5.66 19.25
C TRP A 88 -19.44 5.55 17.92
N ILE A 89 -19.11 6.41 16.97
CA ILE A 89 -19.70 6.42 15.62
C ILE A 89 -19.53 5.05 14.95
N THR A 90 -18.32 4.48 14.98
CA THR A 90 -18.06 3.16 14.38
C THR A 90 -18.76 2.03 15.13
N LYS A 91 -18.78 2.07 16.48
CA LYS A 91 -19.47 1.05 17.32
C LYS A 91 -21.00 1.10 17.26
N LEU A 92 -21.59 2.25 16.90
CA LEU A 92 -23.03 2.38 16.64
C LEU A 92 -23.43 1.82 15.27
N GLN A 93 -22.49 1.78 14.32
CA GLN A 93 -22.70 1.34 12.95
C GLN A 93 -21.66 0.30 12.48
N PRO A 94 -21.44 -0.80 13.23
CA PRO A 94 -20.25 -1.64 13.10
C PRO A 94 -20.15 -2.36 11.74
N HIS A 95 -21.28 -2.66 11.08
CA HIS A 95 -21.31 -3.39 9.80
C HIS A 95 -21.42 -2.49 8.56
N LEU A 96 -21.35 -1.16 8.75
CA LEU A 96 -21.13 -0.23 7.66
C LEU A 96 -19.64 0.02 7.57
N ASP A 97 -19.07 -0.15 6.38
CA ASP A 97 -17.65 0.13 6.09
C ASP A 97 -17.36 1.64 6.14
N THR A 98 -18.32 2.46 5.70
CA THR A 98 -18.16 3.91 5.52
C THR A 98 -17.72 4.64 6.79
N PRO A 99 -18.32 4.45 7.98
CA PRO A 99 -17.82 5.09 9.20
C PRO A 99 -16.38 4.72 9.55
N TRP A 100 -15.99 3.45 9.40
CA TRP A 100 -14.62 3.01 9.68
C TRP A 100 -13.63 3.66 8.71
N ILE A 101 -13.94 3.60 7.41
CA ILE A 101 -13.11 4.19 6.35
C ILE A 101 -12.98 5.69 6.55
N PHE A 102 -14.08 6.41 6.74
CA PHE A 102 -14.06 7.85 6.92
C PHE A 102 -13.22 8.23 8.14
N GLN A 103 -13.46 7.61 9.30
CA GLN A 103 -12.76 7.99 10.52
C GLN A 103 -11.27 7.68 10.44
N ALA A 104 -10.90 6.55 9.82
CA ALA A 104 -9.52 6.18 9.58
C ALA A 104 -8.81 7.17 8.64
N TRP A 105 -9.48 7.54 7.53
CA TRP A 105 -8.99 8.55 6.59
C TRP A 105 -8.86 9.92 7.24
N ASN A 106 -9.86 10.32 8.03
CA ASN A 106 -9.87 11.60 8.71
C ASN A 106 -8.69 11.71 9.68
N MET A 107 -8.39 10.66 10.45
CA MET A 107 -7.17 10.60 11.28
C MET A 107 -5.90 10.66 10.43
N ALA A 108 -5.77 9.76 9.44
CA ALA A 108 -4.53 9.60 8.70
C ALA A 108 -4.23 10.77 7.74
N TYR A 109 -5.23 11.44 7.17
CA TYR A 109 -5.04 12.47 6.14
C TYR A 109 -5.44 13.88 6.59
N ASN A 110 -6.54 14.04 7.33
CA ASN A 110 -7.07 15.38 7.63
C ASN A 110 -6.53 15.93 8.95
N ILE A 111 -6.55 15.12 10.00
CA ILE A 111 -6.12 15.49 11.35
C ILE A 111 -4.59 15.46 11.43
N SER A 112 -3.93 14.42 10.91
CA SER A 112 -2.47 14.27 11.00
C SER A 112 -1.72 15.51 10.50
N VAL A 113 -2.13 16.09 9.37
CA VAL A 113 -1.49 17.26 8.75
C VAL A 113 -1.72 18.58 9.50
N LYS A 114 -2.57 18.58 10.55
CA LYS A 114 -2.76 19.75 11.44
C LYS A 114 -1.69 19.87 12.51
N PHE A 115 -0.89 18.82 12.71
CA PHE A 115 0.17 18.80 13.71
C PHE A 115 1.51 19.19 13.07
N PRO A 116 2.24 20.18 13.61
CA PRO A 116 3.52 20.59 13.04
C PRO A 116 4.58 19.49 13.19
N GLU A 117 4.61 18.81 14.33
CA GLU A 117 5.58 17.77 14.62
C GLU A 117 5.28 16.47 13.87
N HIS A 118 6.24 16.01 13.05
CA HIS A 118 6.08 14.79 12.25
C HIS A 118 5.85 13.54 13.10
N ALA A 119 6.41 13.51 14.32
CA ALA A 119 6.20 12.42 15.27
C ALA A 119 4.74 12.31 15.73
N ASP A 120 4.05 13.44 15.95
CA ASP A 120 2.64 13.45 16.30
C ASP A 120 1.76 13.03 15.12
N ARG A 121 2.13 13.44 13.90
CA ARG A 121 1.43 12.99 12.67
C ARG A 121 1.47 11.47 12.53
N TRP A 122 2.62 10.85 12.84
CA TRP A 122 2.75 9.39 12.82
C TRP A 122 1.74 8.70 13.74
N LEU A 123 1.52 9.22 14.94
CA LEU A 123 0.55 8.65 15.88
C LEU A 123 -0.87 8.63 15.26
N TRP A 124 -1.28 9.69 14.57
CA TRP A 124 -2.57 9.75 13.88
C TRP A 124 -2.65 8.80 12.68
N VAL A 125 -1.59 8.70 11.87
CA VAL A 125 -1.51 7.74 10.76
C VAL A 125 -1.61 6.31 11.28
N GLN A 126 -0.85 5.98 12.32
CA GLN A 126 -0.88 4.66 12.96
C GLN A 126 -2.27 4.36 13.53
N ARG A 127 -2.94 5.33 14.17
CA ARG A 127 -4.30 5.16 14.68
C ARG A 127 -5.33 4.91 13.57
N GLY A 128 -5.20 5.57 12.42
CA GLY A 128 -6.04 5.29 11.25
C GLY A 128 -5.87 3.86 10.73
N ILE A 129 -4.62 3.38 10.65
CA ILE A 129 -4.30 1.98 10.27
C ILE A 129 -4.90 1.01 11.29
N GLU A 130 -4.67 1.22 12.59
CA GLU A 130 -5.17 0.38 13.68
C GLU A 130 -6.71 0.35 13.70
N LEU A 131 -7.39 1.48 13.43
CA LEU A 131 -8.85 1.52 13.38
C LEU A 131 -9.41 0.59 12.30
N LEU A 132 -8.87 0.62 11.08
CA LEU A 132 -9.32 -0.28 10.01
C LEU A 132 -8.91 -1.72 10.28
N ARG A 133 -7.61 -1.92 10.52
CA ARG A 133 -6.98 -3.24 10.61
C ARG A 133 -7.45 -4.02 11.83
N ASP A 134 -7.45 -3.38 12.99
CA ASP A 134 -7.65 -4.08 14.27
C ASP A 134 -9.10 -4.12 14.70
N GLN A 135 -9.92 -3.15 14.26
CA GLN A 135 -11.32 -3.06 14.68
C GLN A 135 -12.27 -3.22 13.50
N GLY A 136 -12.15 -2.38 12.48
CA GLY A 136 -13.10 -2.33 11.36
C GLY A 136 -13.24 -3.67 10.62
N LEU A 137 -12.12 -4.32 10.29
CA LEU A 137 -12.09 -5.62 9.62
C LEU A 137 -12.66 -6.76 10.47
N GLN A 138 -12.69 -6.65 11.82
CA GLN A 138 -13.33 -7.67 12.65
C GLN A 138 -14.85 -7.73 12.40
N TYR A 139 -15.47 -6.56 12.18
CA TYR A 139 -16.91 -6.46 11.92
C TYR A 139 -17.27 -6.59 10.45
N ASN A 140 -16.30 -6.38 9.57
CA ASN A 140 -16.47 -6.27 8.11
C ASN A 140 -15.43 -7.10 7.35
N PRO A 141 -15.21 -8.39 7.68
CA PRO A 141 -14.08 -9.16 7.16
C PRO A 141 -14.16 -9.37 5.65
N SER A 142 -15.34 -9.23 5.03
CA SER A 142 -15.53 -9.42 3.58
C SER A 142 -15.57 -8.14 2.76
N LYS A 143 -15.39 -6.97 3.38
CA LYS A 143 -15.51 -5.67 2.69
C LYS A 143 -14.23 -5.31 1.94
N ALA A 144 -14.21 -5.54 0.63
CA ALA A 144 -13.05 -5.31 -0.23
C ALA A 144 -12.48 -3.89 -0.11
N LEU A 145 -13.38 -2.89 -0.04
CA LEU A 145 -12.98 -1.50 0.06
C LEU A 145 -12.12 -1.23 1.31
N MET A 146 -12.42 -1.86 2.45
CA MET A 146 -11.64 -1.65 3.68
C MET A 146 -10.20 -2.16 3.56
N TYR A 147 -10.00 -3.30 2.91
CA TYR A 147 -8.66 -3.81 2.58
C TYR A 147 -7.94 -2.89 1.59
N ARG A 148 -8.65 -2.38 0.59
CA ARG A 148 -8.10 -1.45 -0.40
C ARG A 148 -7.65 -0.13 0.25
N GLU A 149 -8.44 0.41 1.18
CA GLU A 149 -8.04 1.61 1.94
C GLU A 149 -6.86 1.34 2.88
N LEU A 150 -6.85 0.19 3.55
CA LEU A 150 -5.72 -0.20 4.40
C LEU A 150 -4.42 -0.34 3.59
N ALA A 151 -4.49 -0.99 2.43
CA ALA A 151 -3.37 -1.07 1.49
C ALA A 151 -2.96 0.33 0.98
N TRP A 152 -3.92 1.21 0.73
CA TRP A 152 -3.65 2.59 0.31
C TRP A 152 -2.94 3.42 1.39
N PHE A 153 -3.23 3.22 2.68
CA PHE A 153 -2.48 3.89 3.74
C PHE A 153 -0.99 3.51 3.72
N PHE A 154 -0.69 2.23 3.55
CA PHE A 154 0.69 1.79 3.41
C PHE A 154 1.33 2.31 2.12
N GLN A 155 0.66 2.19 0.98
CA GLN A 155 1.22 2.60 -0.31
C GLN A 155 1.35 4.13 -0.44
N HIS A 156 0.26 4.87 -0.25
CA HIS A 156 0.18 6.28 -0.59
C HIS A 156 0.54 7.19 0.59
N LYS A 157 -0.01 6.95 1.78
CA LYS A 157 0.28 7.83 2.93
C LYS A 157 1.70 7.63 3.45
N MET A 158 2.17 6.38 3.50
CA MET A 158 3.49 6.04 4.02
C MET A 158 4.54 5.84 2.92
N GLY A 159 4.23 5.03 1.90
CA GLY A 159 5.19 4.63 0.86
C GLY A 159 5.54 5.74 -0.14
N ALA A 160 4.57 6.54 -0.57
CA ALA A 160 4.80 7.61 -1.54
C ALA A 160 5.49 8.84 -0.91
N ASN A 161 6.16 9.62 -1.75
CA ASN A 161 6.86 10.85 -1.35
C ASN A 161 5.94 12.08 -1.52
N LEU A 162 4.68 12.00 -1.09
CA LEU A 162 3.65 13.04 -1.27
C LEU A 162 3.34 13.83 0.01
N ASP A 163 3.71 13.29 1.17
CA ASP A 163 3.54 13.93 2.48
C ASP A 163 4.90 14.36 3.00
N ASP A 164 5.09 15.60 3.45
CA ASP A 164 6.36 16.11 3.98
C ASP A 164 6.93 15.28 5.16
N ALA A 165 6.08 14.56 5.89
CA ALA A 165 6.48 13.66 6.97
C ALA A 165 6.63 12.18 6.55
N HIS A 166 6.58 11.86 5.25
CA HIS A 166 6.64 10.47 4.75
C HIS A 166 7.87 9.70 5.26
N ASN A 167 9.04 10.37 5.35
CA ASN A 167 10.27 9.75 5.86
C ASN A 167 10.16 9.37 7.33
N THR A 168 9.46 10.18 8.14
CA THR A 168 9.17 9.85 9.54
C THR A 168 8.29 8.61 9.62
N TYR A 169 7.24 8.50 8.80
CA TYR A 169 6.36 7.32 8.79
C TYR A 169 7.11 6.04 8.40
N LYS A 170 7.92 6.10 7.33
CA LYS A 170 8.79 4.98 6.90
C LYS A 170 9.78 4.59 8.00
N THR A 171 10.39 5.57 8.67
CA THR A 171 11.34 5.33 9.77
C THR A 171 10.68 4.66 10.97
N GLN A 172 9.53 5.15 11.41
CA GLN A 172 8.78 4.57 12.52
C GLN A 172 8.33 3.15 12.21
N TRP A 173 7.89 2.90 10.97
CA TRP A 173 7.55 1.57 10.50
C TRP A 173 8.76 0.63 10.46
N PHE A 174 9.89 1.10 9.93
CA PHE A 174 11.15 0.36 9.92
C PHE A 174 11.59 -0.03 11.33
N LEU A 175 11.57 0.90 12.29
CA LEU A 175 11.93 0.63 13.69
C LEU A 175 11.01 -0.43 14.33
N LYS A 176 9.74 -0.47 13.92
CA LYS A 176 8.78 -1.49 14.36
C LYS A 176 9.05 -2.86 13.74
N MET A 177 9.37 -2.91 12.44
CA MET A 177 9.49 -4.15 11.67
C MET A 177 10.89 -4.77 11.68
N ASN A 178 11.96 -3.97 11.72
CA ASN A 178 13.34 -4.47 11.62
C ASN A 178 13.72 -5.50 12.71
N PRO A 179 13.27 -5.37 13.99
CA PRO A 179 13.49 -6.41 14.99
C PRO A 179 12.70 -7.72 14.73
N LEU A 180 11.63 -7.66 13.93
CA LEU A 180 10.77 -8.81 13.62
C LEU A 180 11.25 -9.57 12.37
N VAL A 181 11.72 -8.82 11.37
CA VAL A 181 12.21 -9.31 10.07
C VAL A 181 13.57 -8.66 9.78
N PRO A 182 14.63 -9.07 10.50
CA PRO A 182 15.96 -8.52 10.29
C PRO A 182 16.39 -8.75 8.83
N ASN A 183 17.09 -7.77 8.25
CA ASN A 183 17.47 -7.76 6.83
C ASN A 183 16.30 -7.68 5.83
N GLY A 184 15.07 -7.49 6.31
CA GLY A 184 13.90 -7.29 5.46
C GLY A 184 13.28 -8.56 4.88
N ARG A 185 14.00 -9.68 4.94
CA ARG A 185 13.51 -10.99 4.50
C ARG A 185 13.05 -11.78 5.72
N ALA A 186 11.81 -12.26 5.67
CA ALA A 186 11.27 -13.10 6.72
C ALA A 186 11.88 -14.50 6.63
N ASP A 187 12.37 -15.01 7.76
CA ASP A 187 12.77 -16.41 7.91
C ASP A 187 11.52 -17.25 8.21
N TYR A 188 10.90 -17.78 7.17
CA TYR A 188 9.64 -18.50 7.31
C TYR A 188 9.78 -19.83 8.06
N ASP A 189 10.94 -20.49 7.98
CA ASP A 189 11.16 -21.74 8.71
C ASP A 189 11.11 -21.49 10.23
N VAL A 190 11.73 -20.41 10.68
CA VAL A 190 11.70 -19.97 12.08
C VAL A 190 10.32 -19.42 12.46
N LEU A 191 9.70 -18.58 11.63
CA LEU A 191 8.43 -17.93 11.98
C LEU A 191 7.24 -18.90 11.98
N LEU A 192 7.27 -19.95 11.15
CA LEU A 192 6.23 -20.99 11.13
C LEU A 192 6.44 -22.02 12.23
N ASN A 193 7.68 -22.24 12.67
CA ASN A 193 8.03 -23.22 13.70
C ASN A 193 8.92 -22.60 14.80
N PRO A 194 8.43 -21.64 15.60
CA PRO A 194 9.25 -20.89 16.55
C PRO A 194 9.77 -21.76 17.70
N GLN A 195 11.10 -21.92 17.80
CA GLN A 195 11.73 -22.80 18.80
C GLN A 195 12.11 -22.05 20.07
N THR A 196 12.63 -20.82 19.96
CA THR A 196 13.11 -20.03 21.10
C THR A 196 12.03 -19.09 21.67
N PRO A 197 12.17 -18.60 22.92
CA PRO A 197 11.32 -17.53 23.44
C PRO A 197 11.31 -16.29 22.54
N GLU A 198 12.46 -15.94 21.96
CA GLU A 198 12.63 -14.80 21.06
C GLU A 198 11.88 -14.99 19.73
N ASP A 199 11.84 -16.21 19.20
CA ASP A 199 11.06 -16.52 17.99
C ASP A 199 9.56 -16.45 18.28
N ARG A 200 9.12 -17.00 19.43
CA ARG A 200 7.70 -16.93 19.86
C ARG A 200 7.26 -15.49 20.08
N GLU A 201 8.12 -14.66 20.66
CA GLU A 201 7.88 -13.23 20.83
C GLU A 201 7.79 -12.50 19.48
N ARG A 202 8.67 -12.82 18.53
CA ARG A 202 8.59 -12.27 17.16
C ARG A 202 7.26 -12.62 16.49
N VAL A 203 6.81 -13.87 16.57
CA VAL A 203 5.51 -14.30 16.02
C VAL A 203 4.35 -13.60 16.73
N ARG A 204 4.39 -13.45 18.06
CA ARG A 204 3.36 -12.71 18.82
C ARG A 204 3.26 -11.26 18.33
N ARG A 205 4.39 -10.57 18.19
CA ARG A 205 4.43 -9.17 17.73
C ARG A 205 3.97 -9.01 16.28
N LEU A 206 4.26 -9.98 15.40
CA LEU A 206 3.68 -10.00 14.04
C LEU A 206 2.16 -10.16 14.10
N ALA A 207 1.64 -11.04 14.97
CA ALA A 207 0.21 -11.23 15.15
C ALA A 207 -0.50 -9.97 15.71
N GLU A 208 0.16 -9.18 16.56
CA GLU A 208 -0.34 -7.86 16.99
C GLU A 208 -0.51 -6.89 15.80
N LEU A 209 0.36 -7.00 14.79
CA LEU A 209 0.27 -6.25 13.53
C LEU A 209 -0.66 -6.89 12.50
N LYS A 210 -1.32 -8.00 12.85
CA LYS A 210 -2.17 -8.82 11.97
C LYS A 210 -1.42 -9.37 10.76
N LEU A 211 -0.13 -9.61 10.92
CA LEU A 211 0.73 -10.26 9.94
C LEU A 211 0.87 -11.74 10.33
N ASP A 212 0.24 -12.62 9.56
CA ASP A 212 0.35 -14.06 9.73
C ASP A 212 1.54 -14.58 8.90
N PRO A 213 2.53 -15.27 9.50
CA PRO A 213 3.71 -15.74 8.77
C PRO A 213 3.40 -16.67 7.57
N LYS A 214 2.33 -17.47 7.64
CA LYS A 214 1.92 -18.33 6.52
C LYS A 214 1.38 -17.50 5.37
N GLU A 215 0.61 -16.47 5.67
CA GLU A 215 0.10 -15.55 4.66
C GLU A 215 1.20 -14.67 4.08
N MET A 216 2.13 -14.20 4.91
CA MET A 216 3.35 -13.51 4.45
C MET A 216 4.14 -14.39 3.47
N GLN A 217 4.35 -15.67 3.80
CA GLN A 217 5.06 -16.62 2.93
C GLN A 217 4.37 -16.79 1.58
N LYS A 218 3.03 -16.90 1.56
CA LYS A 218 2.28 -16.97 0.28
C LYS A 218 2.46 -15.70 -0.55
N VAL A 219 2.41 -14.53 0.10
CA VAL A 219 2.61 -13.25 -0.59
C VAL A 219 4.02 -13.17 -1.18
N ASP A 220 5.06 -13.53 -0.42
CA ASP A 220 6.43 -13.57 -0.93
C ASP A 220 6.64 -14.62 -2.03
N ALA A 221 5.97 -15.76 -1.96
CA ALA A 221 6.06 -16.78 -3.01
C ALA A 221 5.51 -16.29 -4.37
N ILE A 222 4.55 -15.36 -4.36
CA ILE A 222 3.90 -14.86 -5.57
C ILE A 222 4.50 -13.53 -6.03
N TYR A 223 4.76 -12.62 -5.09
CA TYR A 223 5.15 -11.23 -5.35
C TYR A 223 6.53 -10.89 -4.82
N GLY A 224 7.25 -11.85 -4.23
CA GLY A 224 8.56 -11.61 -3.67
C GLY A 224 9.70 -11.54 -4.68
N PRO A 225 10.91 -11.27 -4.19
CA PRO A 225 11.23 -11.17 -2.77
C PRO A 225 10.89 -9.77 -2.21
N LEU A 226 10.02 -9.65 -1.19
CA LEU A 226 9.62 -8.35 -0.58
C LEU A 226 10.43 -7.99 0.67
N ASP A 227 10.71 -6.70 0.88
CA ASP A 227 11.32 -6.21 2.12
C ASP A 227 10.19 -5.84 3.10
N TRP A 228 9.93 -6.71 4.07
CA TRP A 228 8.87 -6.55 5.07
C TRP A 228 9.12 -5.43 6.07
N ARG A 229 10.18 -4.64 5.92
CA ARG A 229 10.37 -3.40 6.68
C ARG A 229 9.78 -2.19 5.95
N LEU A 230 9.39 -2.37 4.68
CA LEU A 230 8.86 -1.30 3.83
C LEU A 230 7.32 -1.35 3.73
N PRO A 231 6.65 -0.19 3.58
CA PRO A 231 5.20 -0.13 3.45
C PRO A 231 4.65 -0.92 2.24
N GLU A 232 5.40 -0.99 1.14
CA GLU A 232 5.00 -1.63 -0.11
C GLU A 232 4.61 -3.11 0.08
N ALA A 233 5.39 -3.86 0.88
CA ALA A 233 5.09 -5.25 1.20
C ALA A 233 3.73 -5.40 1.91
N HIS A 234 3.37 -4.42 2.75
CA HIS A 234 2.14 -4.41 3.52
C HIS A 234 0.94 -4.02 2.67
N ALA A 235 1.13 -3.10 1.72
CA ALA A 235 0.11 -2.77 0.74
C ALA A 235 -0.28 -4.01 -0.08
N ILE A 236 0.71 -4.77 -0.55
CA ILE A 236 0.49 -6.03 -1.28
C ILE A 236 -0.19 -7.05 -0.37
N TYR A 237 0.32 -7.25 0.86
CA TYR A 237 -0.27 -8.19 1.82
C TYR A 237 -1.77 -7.90 2.05
N TRP A 238 -2.13 -6.65 2.36
CA TRP A 238 -3.52 -6.29 2.62
C TRP A 238 -4.41 -6.38 1.38
N ALA A 239 -3.88 -6.08 0.19
CA ALA A 239 -4.60 -6.30 -1.06
C ALA A 239 -4.91 -7.80 -1.26
N ILE A 240 -3.94 -8.69 -1.02
CA ILE A 240 -4.14 -10.15 -1.12
C ILE A 240 -5.13 -10.66 -0.08
N ARG A 241 -4.99 -10.24 1.19
CA ARG A 241 -5.98 -10.57 2.23
C ARG A 241 -7.39 -10.12 1.84
N GLY A 242 -7.52 -8.96 1.20
CA GLY A 242 -8.80 -8.52 0.65
C GLY A 242 -9.34 -9.45 -0.43
N ILE A 243 -8.49 -9.86 -1.39
CA ILE A 243 -8.91 -10.76 -2.48
C ILE A 243 -9.41 -12.10 -1.92
N GLU A 244 -8.75 -12.64 -0.89
CA GLU A 244 -9.11 -13.91 -0.27
C GLU A 244 -10.42 -13.84 0.53
N ASN A 245 -10.73 -12.69 1.13
CA ASN A 245 -11.85 -12.56 2.06
C ASN A 245 -13.08 -11.87 1.43
N SER A 246 -12.97 -11.30 0.24
CA SER A 246 -14.05 -10.55 -0.41
C SER A 246 -14.78 -11.33 -1.51
N PRO A 247 -16.06 -11.00 -1.78
CA PRO A 247 -16.80 -11.56 -2.91
C PRO A 247 -16.11 -11.28 -4.24
N GLN A 248 -16.20 -12.22 -5.19
CA GLN A 248 -15.50 -12.16 -6.47
C GLN A 248 -15.79 -10.87 -7.26
N GLN A 249 -17.00 -10.33 -7.19
CA GLN A 249 -17.37 -9.10 -7.90
C GLN A 249 -16.67 -7.84 -7.35
N ASP A 250 -16.13 -7.89 -6.14
CA ASP A 250 -15.54 -6.73 -5.44
C ASP A 250 -14.00 -6.74 -5.44
N ILE A 251 -13.35 -7.77 -6.01
CA ILE A 251 -11.88 -7.93 -5.91
C ILE A 251 -11.08 -7.10 -6.92
N LEU A 252 -11.71 -6.57 -7.97
CA LEU A 252 -11.02 -5.89 -9.05
C LEU A 252 -10.22 -4.65 -8.56
N PRO A 253 -10.75 -3.77 -7.70
CA PRO A 253 -9.98 -2.68 -7.10
C PRO A 253 -8.76 -3.15 -6.28
N LEU A 254 -8.85 -4.30 -5.62
CA LEU A 254 -7.75 -4.87 -4.84
C LEU A 254 -6.62 -5.35 -5.75
N ARG A 255 -6.94 -5.99 -6.88
CA ARG A 255 -5.94 -6.39 -7.89
C ARG A 255 -5.15 -5.18 -8.41
N ARG A 256 -5.84 -4.06 -8.67
CA ARG A 256 -5.21 -2.80 -9.10
C ARG A 256 -4.25 -2.21 -8.06
N THR A 257 -4.44 -2.55 -6.79
CA THR A 257 -3.63 -2.07 -5.67
C THR A 257 -2.31 -2.85 -5.52
N ILE A 258 -2.09 -3.93 -6.29
CA ILE A 258 -0.86 -4.76 -6.16
C ILE A 258 0.28 -4.23 -7.03
N PHE A 259 0.05 -3.95 -8.32
CA PHE A 259 1.14 -3.63 -9.24
C PHE A 259 1.79 -2.27 -8.97
N GLN A 260 1.08 -1.32 -8.34
CA GLN A 260 1.63 0.00 -8.02
C GLN A 260 2.71 -0.08 -6.91
N PRO A 261 2.47 -0.74 -5.75
CA PRO A 261 3.54 -1.07 -4.80
C PRO A 261 4.69 -1.87 -5.40
N MET A 262 4.44 -2.74 -6.38
CA MET A 262 5.50 -3.50 -7.06
C MET A 262 6.43 -2.58 -7.88
N LEU A 263 5.87 -1.55 -8.53
CA LEU A 263 6.69 -0.50 -9.16
C LEU A 263 7.53 0.24 -8.12
N ALA A 264 6.93 0.67 -7.01
CA ALA A 264 7.67 1.32 -5.93
C ALA A 264 8.80 0.42 -5.38
N THR A 265 8.54 -0.88 -5.27
CA THR A 265 9.53 -1.89 -4.86
C THR A 265 10.69 -1.99 -5.86
N LEU A 266 10.45 -1.88 -7.17
CA LEU A 266 11.53 -1.82 -8.16
C LEU A 266 12.45 -0.63 -7.90
N HIS A 267 11.91 0.55 -7.60
CA HIS A 267 12.68 1.78 -7.40
C HIS A 267 13.40 1.83 -6.04
N HIS A 268 12.73 1.41 -4.97
CA HIS A 268 13.21 1.59 -3.59
C HIS A 268 12.75 0.46 -2.63
N GLY A 269 12.75 -0.79 -3.10
CA GLY A 269 12.21 -1.95 -2.39
C GLY A 269 13.18 -2.72 -1.49
N ARG A 270 14.35 -2.18 -1.17
CA ARG A 270 15.26 -2.75 -0.17
C ARG A 270 15.80 -1.66 0.74
N ILE A 271 16.01 -1.99 2.01
CA ILE A 271 16.79 -1.15 2.94
C ILE A 271 18.14 -1.79 3.20
N ILE A 272 19.23 -1.04 2.97
CA ILE A 272 20.57 -1.39 3.41
C ILE A 272 21.03 -0.43 4.50
N THR A 273 22.01 -0.83 5.30
CA THR A 273 22.73 0.11 6.17
C THR A 273 23.83 0.77 5.36
N ASN A 274 23.77 2.10 5.24
CA ASN A 274 24.83 2.88 4.62
C ASN A 274 26.11 2.72 5.45
N ARG A 275 27.20 2.27 4.83
CA ARG A 275 28.48 2.00 5.51
C ARG A 275 29.19 3.27 5.95
N VAL A 276 28.92 4.40 5.30
CA VAL A 276 29.56 5.68 5.60
C VAL A 276 28.85 6.41 6.72
N SER A 277 27.52 6.54 6.63
CA SER A 277 26.73 7.28 7.63
C SER A 277 26.18 6.42 8.77
N GLY A 278 26.12 5.10 8.60
CA GLY A 278 25.45 4.17 9.51
C GLY A 278 23.91 4.26 9.47
N LEU A 279 23.34 5.10 8.59
CA LEU A 279 21.90 5.31 8.47
C LEU A 279 21.26 4.33 7.46
N PRO A 280 19.96 4.04 7.59
CA PRO A 280 19.22 3.29 6.56
C PRO A 280 19.24 4.01 5.22
N ASP A 281 19.43 3.25 4.14
CA ASP A 281 19.43 3.73 2.77
C ASP A 281 18.56 2.84 1.87
N LEU A 282 17.81 3.47 0.97
CA LEU A 282 16.83 2.79 0.10
C LEU A 282 17.49 2.41 -1.22
N ARG A 283 17.25 1.17 -1.65
CA ARG A 283 17.81 0.61 -2.88
C ARG A 283 16.76 -0.04 -3.76
N PRO A 284 16.96 -0.02 -5.09
CA PRO A 284 16.16 -0.82 -6.01
C PRO A 284 16.11 -2.29 -5.62
N ASN A 285 14.96 -2.93 -5.83
CA ASN A 285 14.82 -4.38 -5.71
C ASN A 285 14.63 -4.99 -7.10
N LEU A 286 15.74 -5.24 -7.80
CA LEU A 286 15.72 -5.70 -9.19
C LEU A 286 15.18 -7.13 -9.34
N ASP A 287 15.26 -7.95 -8.29
CA ASP A 287 14.77 -9.32 -8.32
C ASP A 287 13.23 -9.40 -8.34
N ILE A 288 12.55 -8.28 -8.11
CA ILE A 288 11.09 -8.17 -8.18
C ILE A 288 10.56 -8.22 -9.61
N ILE A 289 11.41 -7.94 -10.62
CA ILE A 289 10.97 -7.65 -11.99
C ILE A 289 10.09 -8.76 -12.59
N PRO A 290 10.46 -10.06 -12.49
CA PRO A 290 9.61 -11.13 -13.00
C PRO A 290 8.21 -11.16 -12.37
N ALA A 291 8.14 -11.10 -11.05
CA ALA A 291 6.88 -11.13 -10.30
C ALA A 291 6.02 -9.89 -10.56
N ALA A 292 6.65 -8.70 -10.61
CA ALA A 292 5.99 -7.45 -10.93
C ALA A 292 5.40 -7.46 -12.35
N SER A 293 6.20 -7.87 -13.35
CA SER A 293 5.72 -7.99 -14.73
C SER A 293 4.52 -8.93 -14.84
N LYS A 294 4.58 -10.07 -14.15
CA LYS A 294 3.44 -10.99 -14.08
C LYS A 294 2.21 -10.37 -13.41
N ALA A 295 2.38 -9.61 -12.32
CA ALA A 295 1.27 -8.95 -11.64
C ALA A 295 0.55 -7.93 -12.55
N TYR A 296 1.30 -7.20 -13.39
CA TYR A 296 0.72 -6.33 -14.42
C TYR A 296 -0.09 -7.14 -15.44
N GLU A 297 0.43 -8.26 -15.94
CA GLU A 297 -0.24 -9.11 -16.93
C GLU A 297 -1.51 -9.77 -16.40
N ASP A 298 -1.45 -10.28 -15.18
CA ASP A 298 -2.59 -10.86 -14.50
C ASP A 298 -3.67 -9.79 -14.27
N SER A 299 -3.27 -8.53 -14.00
CA SER A 299 -4.19 -7.39 -13.87
C SER A 299 -4.81 -7.00 -15.21
N ILE A 300 -4.03 -6.92 -16.30
CA ILE A 300 -4.54 -6.65 -17.66
C ILE A 300 -5.55 -7.72 -18.08
N THR A 301 -5.26 -8.99 -17.77
CA THR A 301 -6.14 -10.11 -18.13
C THR A 301 -7.48 -10.05 -17.40
N ALA A 302 -7.48 -9.61 -16.13
CA ALA A 302 -8.67 -9.53 -15.29
C ALA A 302 -9.52 -8.26 -15.54
N GLU A 303 -9.05 -7.32 -16.34
CA GLU A 303 -9.61 -5.97 -16.47
C GLU A 303 -10.61 -5.85 -17.64
N SER A 304 -11.52 -4.86 -17.57
CA SER A 304 -12.40 -4.52 -18.71
C SER A 304 -11.59 -3.96 -19.89
N GLU A 305 -12.08 -4.15 -21.13
CA GLU A 305 -11.38 -3.69 -22.35
C GLU A 305 -11.01 -2.20 -22.31
N GLU A 306 -11.88 -1.36 -21.74
CA GLU A 306 -11.65 0.08 -21.56
C GLU A 306 -10.39 0.37 -20.72
N ASN A 307 -10.16 -0.41 -19.66
CA ASN A 307 -9.09 -0.15 -18.70
C ASN A 307 -7.80 -0.92 -19.01
N LYS A 308 -7.85 -1.97 -19.87
CA LYS A 308 -6.67 -2.74 -20.29
C LYS A 308 -5.55 -1.87 -20.84
N GLY A 309 -5.90 -0.87 -21.67
CA GLY A 309 -4.94 0.04 -22.28
C GLY A 309 -4.17 0.88 -21.25
N HIS A 310 -4.82 1.29 -20.16
CA HIS A 310 -4.20 2.06 -19.09
C HIS A 310 -3.18 1.22 -18.31
N ILE A 311 -3.55 -0.02 -17.95
CA ILE A 311 -2.65 -0.92 -17.24
C ILE A 311 -1.49 -1.39 -18.15
N ALA A 312 -1.75 -1.64 -19.43
CA ALA A 312 -0.72 -1.98 -20.42
C ALA A 312 0.31 -0.85 -20.59
N ARG A 313 -0.13 0.41 -20.59
CA ARG A 313 0.78 1.57 -20.59
C ARG A 313 1.62 1.62 -19.31
N ALA A 314 1.03 1.37 -18.15
CA ALA A 314 1.76 1.33 -16.88
C ALA A 314 2.79 0.19 -16.85
N HIS A 315 2.43 -1.00 -17.37
CA HIS A 315 3.35 -2.15 -17.51
C HIS A 315 4.53 -1.82 -18.41
N ARG A 316 4.27 -1.16 -19.55
CA ARG A 316 5.32 -0.72 -20.45
C ARG A 316 6.30 0.21 -19.73
N ASN A 317 5.81 1.23 -19.02
CA ASN A 317 6.68 2.15 -18.28
C ASN A 317 7.48 1.43 -17.19
N PHE A 318 6.87 0.49 -16.47
CA PHE A 318 7.57 -0.37 -15.52
C PHE A 318 8.73 -1.13 -16.18
N LEU A 319 8.52 -1.73 -17.36
CA LEU A 319 9.58 -2.44 -18.09
C LEU A 319 10.69 -1.50 -18.57
N LYS A 320 10.36 -0.26 -18.96
CA LYS A 320 11.39 0.74 -19.29
C LYS A 320 12.28 1.03 -18.08
N ASP A 321 11.68 1.23 -16.91
CA ASP A 321 12.43 1.44 -15.65
C ASP A 321 13.28 0.21 -15.31
N ALA A 322 12.74 -0.99 -15.48
CA ALA A 322 13.44 -2.25 -15.23
C ALA A 322 14.70 -2.38 -16.09
N VAL A 323 14.62 -2.11 -17.39
CA VAL A 323 15.79 -2.17 -18.30
C VAL A 323 16.86 -1.16 -17.87
N TYR A 324 16.46 0.08 -17.59
CA TYR A 324 17.38 1.12 -17.12
C TYR A 324 18.09 0.70 -15.82
N PHE A 325 17.33 0.29 -14.80
CA PHE A 325 17.92 -0.06 -13.50
C PHE A 325 18.79 -1.31 -13.57
N LEU A 326 18.43 -2.31 -14.35
CA LEU A 326 19.29 -3.48 -14.57
C LEU A 326 20.62 -3.09 -15.22
N TYR A 327 20.60 -2.22 -16.23
CA TYR A 327 21.82 -1.75 -16.88
C TYR A 327 22.70 -0.93 -15.91
N ALA A 328 22.08 -0.02 -15.15
CA ALA A 328 22.76 0.81 -14.15
C ALA A 328 23.37 0.02 -12.99
N ASN A 329 22.85 -1.17 -12.70
CA ASN A 329 23.35 -2.07 -11.65
C ASN A 329 24.16 -3.26 -12.21
N ASN A 330 24.76 -3.09 -13.40
CA ASN A 330 25.66 -4.08 -14.02
C ASN A 330 25.02 -5.45 -14.35
N ARG A 331 23.69 -5.54 -14.41
CA ARG A 331 22.94 -6.76 -14.79
C ARG A 331 22.58 -6.77 -16.27
N GLN A 332 23.59 -6.62 -17.14
CA GLN A 332 23.39 -6.42 -18.59
C GLN A 332 22.62 -7.55 -19.28
N ALA A 333 22.90 -8.81 -18.94
CA ALA A 333 22.21 -9.95 -19.55
C ALA A 333 20.71 -9.92 -19.27
N GLU A 334 20.32 -9.52 -18.05
CA GLU A 334 18.92 -9.37 -17.69
C GLU A 334 18.30 -8.11 -18.29
N ALA A 335 19.04 -7.00 -18.36
CA ALA A 335 18.59 -5.80 -19.06
C ALA A 335 18.26 -6.14 -20.53
N GLN A 336 19.12 -6.91 -21.21
CA GLN A 336 18.88 -7.38 -22.58
C GLN A 336 17.65 -8.28 -22.68
N LYS A 337 17.49 -9.23 -21.75
CA LYS A 337 16.31 -10.10 -21.71
C LYS A 337 15.02 -9.29 -21.60
N TRP A 338 14.97 -8.33 -20.67
CA TRP A 338 13.77 -7.52 -20.43
C TRP A 338 13.54 -6.49 -21.53
N PHE A 339 14.58 -5.98 -22.17
CA PHE A 339 14.47 -5.12 -23.35
C PHE A 339 13.85 -5.88 -24.53
N ASN A 340 14.34 -7.09 -24.81
CA ASN A 340 13.75 -7.95 -25.85
C ASN A 340 12.26 -8.23 -25.56
N TYR A 341 11.92 -8.50 -24.30
CA TYR A 341 10.54 -8.71 -23.89
C TYR A 341 9.67 -7.46 -24.07
N LEU A 342 10.17 -6.29 -23.67
CA LEU A 342 9.52 -4.99 -23.85
C LEU A 342 9.23 -4.72 -25.34
N VAL A 343 10.22 -4.89 -26.22
CA VAL A 343 10.08 -4.72 -27.67
C VAL A 343 9.10 -5.74 -28.25
N GLN A 344 9.20 -7.02 -27.87
CA GLN A 344 8.29 -8.06 -28.34
C GLN A 344 6.83 -7.76 -27.95
N LYS A 345 6.60 -7.29 -26.71
CA LYS A 345 5.26 -7.10 -26.16
C LYS A 345 4.61 -5.81 -26.64
N PHE A 346 5.38 -4.73 -26.76
CA PHE A 346 4.84 -3.39 -27.03
C PHE A 346 5.25 -2.78 -28.37
N GLY A 347 6.14 -3.45 -29.11
CA GLY A 347 6.66 -2.97 -30.40
C GLY A 347 7.58 -1.76 -30.28
N THR A 348 8.02 -1.25 -31.42
CA THR A 348 8.82 -0.01 -31.55
C THR A 348 7.98 1.11 -32.16
N GLY A 349 8.49 2.34 -32.09
CA GLY A 349 7.89 3.54 -32.65
C GLY A 349 7.32 4.49 -31.59
N PRO A 350 6.68 5.60 -32.03
CA PRO A 350 6.28 6.70 -31.14
C PRO A 350 5.32 6.28 -30.01
N GLN A 351 4.45 5.29 -30.25
CA GLN A 351 3.47 4.83 -29.27
C GLN A 351 4.10 4.06 -28.11
N SER A 352 5.15 3.28 -28.38
CA SER A 352 5.93 2.61 -27.34
C SER A 352 7.02 3.50 -26.77
N GLY A 353 7.49 4.50 -27.53
CA GLY A 353 8.62 5.36 -27.20
C GLY A 353 9.92 4.56 -27.15
N ILE A 354 10.13 3.70 -28.17
CA ILE A 354 11.32 2.88 -28.37
C ILE A 354 11.70 3.04 -29.83
N ASP A 355 12.89 3.53 -30.14
CA ASP A 355 13.30 3.71 -31.54
C ASP A 355 13.50 2.32 -32.19
N PRO A 356 13.07 2.09 -33.44
CA PRO A 356 13.34 0.83 -34.14
C PRO A 356 14.83 0.47 -34.27
N THR A 357 15.71 1.46 -34.16
CA THR A 357 17.17 1.30 -34.21
C THR A 357 17.82 1.15 -32.84
N ASP A 358 17.03 1.27 -31.75
CA ASP A 358 17.56 1.15 -30.40
C ASP A 358 18.10 -0.25 -30.11
N THR A 359 19.33 -0.27 -29.61
CA THR A 359 19.86 -1.40 -28.84
C THR A 359 19.40 -1.27 -27.38
N MET A 360 19.54 -2.32 -26.56
CA MET A 360 19.28 -2.21 -25.13
C MET A 360 20.13 -1.12 -24.47
N GLU A 361 21.38 -0.99 -24.88
CA GLU A 361 22.32 0.01 -24.34
C GLU A 361 21.91 1.43 -24.72
N THR A 362 21.64 1.71 -26.00
CA THR A 362 21.18 3.04 -26.44
C THR A 362 19.84 3.40 -25.80
N PHE A 363 18.93 2.43 -25.68
CA PHE A 363 17.64 2.63 -25.01
C PHE A 363 17.81 2.96 -23.51
N ALA A 364 18.65 2.22 -22.79
CA ALA A 364 18.90 2.47 -21.37
C ALA A 364 19.57 3.84 -21.16
N LEU A 365 20.47 4.25 -22.05
CA LEU A 365 21.13 5.56 -22.00
C LEU A 365 20.20 6.70 -22.44
N GLY A 366 19.24 6.43 -23.32
CA GLY A 366 18.28 7.40 -23.83
C GLY A 366 17.46 8.08 -22.73
N LYS A 367 17.23 7.40 -21.59
CA LYS A 367 16.61 8.02 -20.41
C LYS A 367 17.41 9.18 -19.81
N ILE A 368 18.73 9.16 -19.93
CA ILE A 368 19.59 10.26 -19.49
C ILE A 368 19.58 11.37 -20.55
N GLU A 369 19.48 11.00 -21.83
CA GLU A 369 19.43 11.95 -22.96
C GLU A 369 18.08 12.68 -23.07
N GLU A 370 16.94 12.07 -22.71
CA GLU A 370 15.63 12.75 -22.70
C GLU A 370 15.63 14.01 -21.81
N ASP A 371 16.39 14.01 -20.71
CA ASP A 371 16.58 15.17 -19.82
C ASP A 371 17.74 16.10 -20.24
N VAL A 372 18.70 15.58 -21.01
CA VAL A 372 19.94 16.24 -21.42
C VAL A 372 19.89 16.57 -22.91
N ASN A 373 19.74 17.84 -23.27
CA ASN A 373 19.87 18.26 -24.68
C ASN A 373 21.22 17.75 -25.24
N GLU A 374 21.16 16.80 -26.18
CA GLU A 374 22.25 15.89 -26.57
C GLU A 374 23.48 16.59 -27.17
N THR A 375 23.38 17.89 -27.47
CA THR A 375 24.48 18.73 -27.98
C THR A 375 25.02 19.72 -26.94
N SER A 376 24.35 19.85 -25.79
CA SER A 376 24.75 20.78 -24.73
C SER A 376 25.88 20.20 -23.90
N ARG A 377 27.09 20.75 -24.09
CA ARG A 377 28.29 20.38 -23.30
C ARG A 377 28.04 20.47 -21.79
N ASP A 378 27.37 21.53 -21.34
CA ASP A 378 27.16 21.79 -19.91
C ASP A 378 26.23 20.75 -19.28
N ARG A 379 25.10 20.43 -19.94
CA ARG A 379 24.16 19.42 -19.43
C ARG A 379 24.78 18.02 -19.43
N VAL A 380 25.50 17.65 -20.49
CA VAL A 380 26.22 16.37 -20.55
C VAL A 380 27.29 16.28 -19.46
N THR A 381 28.03 17.36 -19.22
CA THR A 381 29.02 17.41 -18.13
C THR A 381 28.36 17.18 -16.76
N GLN A 382 27.23 17.83 -16.49
CA GLN A 382 26.49 17.64 -15.23
C GLN A 382 25.97 16.20 -15.07
N ALA A 383 25.44 15.60 -16.13
CA ALA A 383 24.97 14.22 -16.10
C ALA A 383 26.11 13.23 -15.81
N ILE A 384 27.25 13.39 -16.48
CA ILE A 384 28.45 12.57 -16.24
C ILE A 384 28.96 12.75 -14.80
N GLN A 385 29.05 13.99 -14.31
CA GLN A 385 29.45 14.27 -12.92
C GLN A 385 28.53 13.60 -11.91
N GLY A 386 27.21 13.64 -12.13
CA GLY A 386 26.24 12.94 -11.28
C GLY A 386 26.41 11.42 -11.30
N LEU A 387 26.59 10.81 -12.48
CA LEU A 387 26.85 9.37 -12.60
C LEU A 387 28.14 8.95 -11.90
N VAL A 388 29.23 9.71 -12.09
CA VAL A 388 30.52 9.44 -11.45
C VAL A 388 30.43 9.60 -9.94
N ALA A 389 29.80 10.67 -9.44
CA ALA A 389 29.61 10.88 -8.00
C ALA A 389 28.81 9.72 -7.37
N ASN A 390 27.72 9.30 -8.02
CA ASN A 390 26.92 8.17 -7.57
C ASN A 390 27.70 6.85 -7.63
N ALA A 391 28.53 6.63 -8.67
CA ALA A 391 29.38 5.45 -8.77
C ALA A 391 30.31 5.37 -7.57
N TYR A 392 31.04 6.44 -7.25
CA TYR A 392 31.96 6.45 -6.11
C TYR A 392 31.26 6.35 -4.76
N ASP A 393 30.04 6.88 -4.61
CA ASP A 393 29.21 6.57 -3.43
C ASP A 393 28.96 5.06 -3.34
N GLN A 394 28.59 4.39 -4.43
CA GLN A 394 28.39 2.93 -4.42
C GLN A 394 29.63 2.14 -4.06
N LEU A 395 30.78 2.56 -4.59
CA LEU A 395 32.05 1.97 -4.24
C LEU A 395 32.35 2.12 -2.74
N ALA A 396 32.05 3.29 -2.15
CA ALA A 396 32.20 3.53 -0.72
C ALA A 396 31.23 2.68 0.13
N GLN A 397 30.02 2.40 -0.38
CA GLN A 397 29.09 1.44 0.23
C GLN A 397 29.51 -0.03 0.04
N GLY A 398 30.53 -0.30 -0.80
CA GLY A 398 30.99 -1.64 -1.14
C GLY A 398 30.16 -2.36 -2.19
N ASP A 399 29.34 -1.64 -2.96
CA ASP A 399 28.58 -2.16 -4.10
C ASP A 399 29.38 -1.96 -5.40
N ASN A 400 30.32 -2.89 -5.64
CA ASN A 400 31.20 -2.86 -6.80
C ASN A 400 30.46 -3.04 -8.13
N ASP A 401 29.34 -3.78 -8.11
CA ASP A 401 28.54 -4.02 -9.30
C ASP A 401 27.84 -2.74 -9.73
N GLN A 402 27.17 -2.04 -8.80
CA GLN A 402 26.52 -0.79 -9.11
C GLN A 402 27.54 0.31 -9.49
N TYR A 403 28.71 0.35 -8.83
CA TYR A 403 29.83 1.19 -9.27
C TYR A 403 30.19 0.94 -10.74
N THR A 404 30.44 -0.32 -11.10
CA THR A 404 30.82 -0.70 -12.48
C THR A 404 29.74 -0.35 -13.50
N GLY A 405 28.47 -0.50 -13.13
CA GLY A 405 27.33 -0.12 -13.95
C GLY A 405 27.29 1.38 -14.24
N LEU A 406 27.38 2.20 -13.20
CA LEU A 406 27.33 3.66 -13.30
C LEU A 406 28.57 4.26 -13.98
N ASP A 407 29.76 3.72 -13.71
CA ASP A 407 31.01 4.15 -14.36
C ASP A 407 30.98 3.87 -15.88
N ARG A 408 30.48 2.68 -16.27
CA ARG A 408 30.23 2.36 -17.67
C ARG A 408 29.20 3.30 -18.29
N MET A 409 28.10 3.59 -17.60
CA MET A 409 27.10 4.55 -18.08
C MET A 409 27.73 5.91 -18.35
N ALA A 410 28.50 6.45 -17.39
CA ALA A 410 29.19 7.74 -17.54
C ALA A 410 30.10 7.75 -18.78
N SER A 411 30.89 6.68 -18.95
CA SER A 411 31.77 6.51 -20.11
C SER A 411 31.00 6.44 -21.43
N ARG A 412 29.86 5.74 -21.46
CA ARG A 412 29.03 5.60 -22.66
C ARG A 412 28.31 6.89 -23.03
N VAL A 413 27.77 7.63 -22.06
CA VAL A 413 27.18 8.96 -22.28
C VAL A 413 28.21 9.90 -22.92
N TYR A 414 29.45 9.88 -22.43
CA TYR A 414 30.53 10.67 -23.02
C TYR A 414 30.84 10.26 -24.48
N GLN A 415 30.95 8.96 -24.76
CA GLN A 415 31.21 8.45 -26.11
C GLN A 415 30.10 8.82 -27.10
N LEU A 416 28.84 8.72 -26.67
CA LEU A 416 27.68 9.12 -27.47
C LEU A 416 27.73 10.62 -27.78
N TYR A 417 27.95 11.46 -26.78
CA TYR A 417 28.14 12.90 -26.98
C TYR A 417 29.27 13.21 -27.97
N GLU A 418 30.46 12.62 -27.79
CA GLU A 418 31.60 12.82 -28.69
C GLU A 418 31.27 12.44 -30.14
N SER A 419 30.56 11.33 -30.35
CA SER A 419 30.13 10.91 -31.70
C SER A 419 29.20 11.94 -32.34
N LYS A 420 28.24 12.47 -31.59
CA LYS A 420 27.23 13.43 -32.06
C LYS A 420 27.84 14.80 -32.38
N ILE A 421 28.87 15.24 -31.65
CA ILE A 421 29.57 16.51 -31.93
C ILE A 421 30.66 16.41 -33.00
N LYS A 422 31.16 15.21 -33.32
CA LYS A 422 32.12 14.99 -34.42
C LYS A 422 31.41 14.89 -35.78
N LEU A 423 30.16 14.42 -35.80
CA LEU A 423 29.32 14.30 -37.00
C LEU A 423 28.83 15.62 -37.69
N PRO A 424 28.72 16.81 -37.06
CA PRO A 424 28.14 17.99 -37.72
C PRO A 424 29.10 18.72 -38.68
N ALA A 425 30.38 18.36 -38.78
CA ALA A 425 31.35 19.11 -39.58
C ALA A 425 31.36 18.76 -41.09
N GLN A 426 30.70 17.69 -41.53
CA GLN A 426 30.82 17.18 -42.91
C GLN A 426 29.53 17.13 -43.74
N GLN A 427 28.36 17.54 -43.21
CA GLN A 427 27.10 17.57 -43.96
C GLN A 427 26.47 18.97 -44.14
N GLN A 428 27.24 20.03 -43.92
CA GLN A 428 26.83 21.42 -44.22
C GLN A 428 27.74 22.12 -45.24
N ARG A 429 28.10 21.44 -46.34
CA ARG A 429 28.67 22.10 -47.51
C ARG A 429 28.00 21.65 -48.79
#